data_AF-A0A385SNT1-F1
#
_entry.id   AF-A0A385SNT1-F1
#
_cell.length_a   1.000
_cell.length_b   1.000
_cell.length_c   1.000
_cell.angle_alpha   90.00
_cell.angle_beta   90.00
_cell.angle_gamma   90.00
#
_symmetry.space_group_name_H-M   'P 1'
#
loop_
_entity.id
_entity.type
_entity.pdbx_description
1 polymer ?
#
loop_
_entity_poly.entity_id
_entity_poly.type
_entity_poly.pdbx_seq_one_letter_code
_entity_poly.pdbx_strand_id
1 'polypeptide(L)'
;MTRKKVEADEKLIHKITIRVSDPFLKKMEGWLSKSNSNSLGELARLILYKEEIIWYHKDESKETLSVEMTAIRKELNAIGTNINQVTRYFNSTTIPAQKIFEALKVLDEYNKVKSVVEKLTVLINQLNNGRQSD
;
A
#
# COMPACT_ATOMS: atom_id res chain seq x y z
N MET A 1 24.50 -10.91 -13.38
CA MET A 1 23.32 -10.28 -14.01
C MET A 1 23.47 -10.38 -15.52
N THR A 2 22.55 -11.09 -16.19
CA THR A 2 22.58 -11.31 -17.64
C THR A 2 22.02 -10.07 -18.33
N ARG A 3 22.86 -9.35 -19.08
CA ARG A 3 22.45 -8.14 -19.81
C ARG A 3 21.48 -8.55 -20.93
N LYS A 4 20.24 -8.08 -20.87
CA LYS A 4 19.21 -8.31 -21.89
C LYS A 4 19.76 -7.84 -23.25
N LYS A 5 19.70 -8.70 -24.27
CA LYS A 5 20.17 -8.40 -25.63
C LYS A 5 19.18 -7.37 -26.21
N VAL A 6 19.63 -6.13 -26.36
CA VAL A 6 18.83 -5.05 -26.97
C VAL A 6 18.95 -5.18 -28.48
N GLU A 7 17.80 -5.17 -29.17
CA GLU A 7 17.70 -5.22 -30.63
C GLU A 7 18.50 -4.07 -31.28
N ALA A 8 19.02 -4.30 -32.48
CA ALA A 8 19.97 -3.37 -33.10
C ALA A 8 19.39 -1.98 -33.38
N ASP A 9 18.06 -1.88 -33.55
CA ASP A 9 17.33 -0.66 -33.90
C ASP A 9 17.05 0.26 -32.69
N GLU A 10 17.06 -0.29 -31.47
CA GLU A 10 16.84 0.47 -30.23
C GLU A 10 18.14 0.92 -29.55
N LYS A 11 19.29 0.73 -30.22
CA LYS A 11 20.59 1.13 -29.65
C LYS A 11 20.72 2.65 -29.63
N LEU A 12 21.00 3.18 -28.44
CA LEU A 12 21.32 4.60 -28.23
C LEU A 12 22.71 4.92 -28.81
N ILE A 13 22.78 5.14 -30.13
CA ILE A 13 24.03 5.37 -30.86
C ILE A 13 24.43 6.85 -30.87
N HIS A 14 23.45 7.76 -30.86
CA HIS A 14 23.68 9.20 -30.98
C HIS A 14 23.59 9.93 -29.63
N LYS A 15 24.60 10.74 -29.31
CA LYS A 15 24.65 11.56 -28.09
C LYS A 15 24.17 12.98 -28.40
N ILE A 16 23.17 13.43 -27.65
CA ILE A 16 22.68 14.80 -27.66
C ILE A 16 23.09 15.46 -26.34
N THR A 17 23.76 16.60 -26.41
CA THR A 17 24.14 17.41 -25.23
C THR A 17 23.46 18.77 -25.30
N ILE A 18 22.67 19.10 -24.29
CA ILE A 18 21.94 20.37 -24.19
C ILE A 18 22.35 21.05 -22.89
N ARG A 19 22.61 22.37 -22.96
CA ARG A 19 22.79 23.19 -21.76
C ARG A 19 21.43 23.65 -21.27
N VAL A 20 21.15 23.46 -19.99
CA VAL A 20 19.92 23.90 -19.35
C VAL A 20 20.26 24.87 -18.22
N SER A 21 19.32 25.76 -17.89
CA SER A 21 19.44 26.66 -16.75
C SER A 21 19.27 25.91 -15.43
N ASP A 22 19.95 26.34 -14.36
CA ASP A 22 19.80 25.81 -13.00
C ASP A 22 18.36 25.63 -12.49
N PRO A 23 17.43 26.60 -12.67
CA PRO A 23 16.05 26.40 -12.23
C PRO A 23 15.34 25.28 -12.97
N PHE A 24 15.72 25.02 -14.22
CA PHE A 24 15.16 23.93 -15.01
C PHE A 24 15.74 22.58 -14.57
N LEU A 25 17.04 22.53 -14.25
CA LEU A 25 17.67 21.33 -13.70
C LEU A 25 16.98 20.88 -12.39
N LYS A 26 16.75 21.81 -11.46
CA LYS A 26 16.02 21.53 -10.21
C LYS A 26 14.61 21.02 -10.44
N LYS A 27 13.90 21.55 -11.45
CA LYS A 27 12.57 21.06 -11.83
C LYS A 27 12.62 19.62 -12.34
N MET A 28 13.60 19.29 -13.17
CA MET A 28 13.77 17.94 -13.69
C MET A 28 14.17 16.94 -12.60
N GLU A 29 14.99 17.34 -11.62
CA GLU A 29 15.28 16.52 -10.43
C GLU A 29 14.01 16.25 -9.62
N GLY A 30 13.14 17.24 -9.49
CA GLY A 30 11.82 17.09 -8.86
C GLY A 30 10.86 16.18 -9.64
N TRP A 31 11.01 16.07 -10.96
CA TRP A 31 10.26 15.10 -11.77
C TRP A 31 10.87 13.70 -11.68
N LEU A 32 12.20 13.60 -11.63
CA LEU A 32 12.90 12.33 -11.50
C LEU A 32 12.43 11.57 -10.25
N SER A 33 12.30 12.25 -9.11
CA SER A 33 11.83 11.65 -7.85
C SER A 33 10.38 11.15 -7.89
N LYS A 34 9.57 11.62 -8.86
CA LYS A 34 8.15 11.29 -9.03
C LYS A 34 7.87 10.37 -10.22
N SER A 35 8.91 9.94 -10.93
CA SER A 35 8.79 9.18 -12.19
C SER A 35 9.44 7.80 -12.10
N ASN A 36 9.11 6.91 -13.03
CA ASN A 36 9.76 5.59 -13.17
C ASN A 36 11.18 5.65 -13.78
N SER A 37 11.78 6.84 -13.90
CA SER A 37 13.07 7.01 -14.59
C SER A 37 14.22 6.81 -13.60
N ASN A 38 15.21 6.01 -13.96
CA ASN A 38 16.39 5.74 -13.12
C ASN A 38 17.47 6.83 -13.25
N SER A 39 17.39 7.67 -14.29
CA SER A 39 18.34 8.76 -14.51
C SER A 39 17.69 9.96 -15.19
N LEU A 40 18.31 11.13 -15.00
CA LEU A 40 17.91 12.37 -15.67
C LEU A 40 17.95 12.24 -17.19
N GLY A 41 18.92 11.48 -17.72
CA GLY A 41 19.04 11.21 -19.16
C GLY A 41 17.92 10.32 -19.70
N GLU A 42 17.46 9.36 -18.90
CA GLU A 42 16.28 8.55 -19.23
C GLU A 42 15.01 9.40 -19.23
N LEU A 43 14.81 10.22 -18.21
CA LEU A 43 13.67 11.15 -18.14
C LEU A 43 13.67 12.14 -19.31
N ALA A 44 14.81 12.77 -19.60
CA ALA A 44 14.94 13.69 -20.73
C ALA A 44 14.63 13.00 -22.06
N ARG A 45 15.08 11.75 -22.23
CA ARG A 45 14.81 10.95 -23.41
C ARG A 45 13.31 10.64 -23.55
N LEU A 46 12.63 10.23 -22.48
CA LEU A 46 11.18 10.01 -22.49
C LEU A 46 10.41 11.29 -22.90
N ILE A 47 10.81 12.44 -22.35
CA ILE A 47 10.25 13.75 -22.74
C ILE A 47 10.48 14.04 -24.23
N LEU A 48 11.69 13.78 -24.73
CA LEU A 48 12.06 14.04 -26.14
C LEU A 48 11.30 13.13 -27.12
N TYR A 49 11.12 11.86 -26.78
CA TYR A 49 10.36 10.91 -27.59
C TYR A 49 8.84 11.08 -27.44
N LYS A 50 8.37 12.01 -26.59
CA LYS A 50 6.96 12.15 -26.19
C LYS A 50 6.34 10.82 -25.72
N GLU A 51 7.17 9.96 -25.14
CA GLU A 51 6.72 8.69 -24.57
C GLU A 51 5.94 8.98 -23.29
N GLU A 52 4.99 8.09 -22.97
CA GLU A 52 4.20 8.23 -21.76
C GLU A 52 5.11 8.18 -20.52
N ILE A 53 5.28 9.32 -19.87
CA ILE A 53 5.86 9.37 -18.54
C ILE A 53 4.77 8.94 -17.58
N ILE A 54 4.90 7.75 -16.99
CA ILE A 54 4.03 7.33 -15.89
C ILE A 54 4.48 8.12 -14.66
N TRP A 55 3.69 9.14 -14.31
CA TRP A 55 3.86 9.89 -13.08
C TRP A 55 3.33 9.05 -11.93
N TYR A 56 4.21 8.61 -11.02
CA TYR A 56 3.78 8.05 -9.75
C TYR A 56 3.44 9.22 -8.84
N HIS A 57 2.17 9.61 -8.81
CA HIS A 57 1.67 10.44 -7.72
C HIS A 57 1.78 9.60 -6.44
N LYS A 58 2.93 9.70 -5.77
CA LYS A 58 3.17 9.08 -4.47
C LYS A 58 2.38 9.88 -3.45
N ASP A 59 1.06 9.65 -3.41
CA ASP A 59 0.19 10.14 -2.35
C ASP A 59 0.58 9.38 -1.08
N GLU A 60 1.48 9.96 -0.29
CA GLU A 60 1.87 9.44 1.02
C GLU A 60 0.63 9.15 1.90
N SER A 61 -0.46 9.90 1.73
CA SER A 61 -1.74 9.65 2.43
C SER A 61 -2.39 8.31 2.08
N LYS A 62 -2.31 7.87 0.81
CA LYS A 62 -2.92 6.61 0.36
C LYS A 62 -2.09 5.40 0.76
N GLU A 63 -0.76 5.57 0.82
CA GLU A 63 0.16 4.52 1.24
C GLU A 63 0.02 4.26 2.76
N THR A 64 -0.03 5.30 3.59
CA THR A 64 -0.28 5.18 5.03
C THR A 64 -1.63 4.50 5.31
N LEU A 65 -2.68 4.90 4.59
CA LEU A 65 -4.01 4.34 4.79
C LEU A 65 -4.11 2.85 4.38
N SER A 66 -3.44 2.46 3.28
CA SER A 66 -3.36 1.06 2.83
C SER A 66 -2.65 0.17 3.87
N VAL A 67 -1.60 0.70 4.51
CA VAL A 67 -0.89 0.02 5.60
C VAL A 67 -1.80 -0.15 6.83
N GLU A 68 -2.53 0.89 7.24
CA GLU A 68 -3.45 0.83 8.37
C GLU A 68 -4.61 -0.15 8.12
N MET A 69 -5.19 -0.15 6.91
CA MET A 69 -6.23 -1.10 6.52
C MET A 69 -5.73 -2.55 6.52
N THR A 70 -4.48 -2.76 6.09
CA THR A 70 -3.83 -4.08 6.12
C THR A 70 -3.59 -4.55 7.56
N ALA A 71 -3.25 -3.65 8.47
CA ALA A 71 -3.08 -3.95 9.89
C ALA A 71 -4.41 -4.36 10.54
N ILE A 72 -5.49 -3.60 10.29
CA ILE A 72 -6.84 -3.91 10.79
C ILE A 72 -7.31 -5.29 10.28
N ARG A 73 -7.09 -5.58 8.99
CA ARG A 73 -7.44 -6.89 8.41
C ARG A 73 -6.69 -8.03 9.11
N LYS A 74 -5.41 -7.85 9.44
CA LYS A 74 -4.64 -8.86 10.19
C LYS A 74 -5.18 -9.06 11.60
N GLU A 75 -5.55 -7.97 12.28
CA GLU A 75 -6.11 -8.01 13.64
C GLU A 75 -7.46 -8.77 13.65
N LEU A 76 -8.36 -8.47 12.72
CA LEU A 76 -9.64 -9.18 12.57
C LEU A 76 -9.45 -10.67 12.26
N ASN A 77 -8.49 -11.01 11.39
CA ASN A 77 -8.18 -12.41 11.09
C ASN A 77 -7.67 -13.17 12.31
N ALA A 78 -6.86 -12.53 13.15
CA ALA A 78 -6.36 -13.13 14.40
C ALA A 78 -7.51 -13.37 15.39
N ILE A 79 -8.39 -12.38 15.59
CA ILE A 79 -9.58 -12.51 16.45
C ILE A 79 -10.49 -13.64 15.94
N GLY A 80 -10.78 -13.69 14.64
CA GLY A 80 -11.59 -14.75 14.03
C GLY A 80 -10.97 -16.15 14.21
N THR A 81 -9.64 -16.25 14.12
CA THR A 81 -8.91 -17.49 14.40
C THR A 81 -9.05 -17.91 15.86
N ASN A 82 -8.94 -16.97 16.80
CA ASN A 82 -9.12 -17.23 18.24
C ASN A 82 -10.55 -17.67 18.55
N ILE A 83 -11.57 -17.00 18.00
CA ILE A 83 -12.97 -17.39 18.16
C ILE A 83 -13.19 -18.81 17.64
N ASN A 84 -12.65 -19.14 16.46
CA ASN A 84 -12.75 -20.50 15.91
C ASN A 84 -12.07 -21.54 16.80
N GLN A 85 -10.92 -21.22 17.40
CA GLN A 85 -10.24 -22.12 18.32
C GLN A 85 -11.09 -22.36 19.57
N VAL A 86 -11.56 -21.30 20.24
CA VAL A 86 -12.38 -21.42 21.45
C VAL A 86 -13.70 -22.15 21.14
N THR A 87 -14.30 -21.92 19.97
CA THR A 87 -15.52 -22.64 19.54
C THR A 87 -15.25 -24.13 19.32
N ARG A 88 -14.10 -24.50 18.76
CA ARG A 88 -13.70 -25.91 18.64
C ARG A 88 -13.52 -26.56 20.02
N TYR A 89 -12.85 -25.87 20.94
CA TYR A 89 -12.70 -26.34 22.32
C TYR A 89 -14.06 -26.52 23.01
N PHE A 90 -14.95 -25.52 22.92
CA PHE A 90 -16.34 -25.57 23.40
C PHE A 90 -17.13 -26.78 22.91
N ASN A 91 -17.02 -27.10 21.63
CA ASN A 91 -17.71 -28.25 21.06
C ASN A 91 -17.07 -29.60 21.44
N SER A 92 -15.75 -29.62 21.72
CA SER A 92 -15.02 -30.83 22.11
C SER A 92 -15.11 -31.16 23.60
N THR A 93 -15.39 -30.17 24.43
CA THR A 93 -15.44 -30.29 25.89
C THR A 93 -16.74 -30.96 26.34
N THR A 94 -16.65 -31.99 27.19
CA THR A 94 -17.82 -32.67 27.81
C THR A 94 -18.15 -32.17 29.21
N ILE A 95 -17.26 -31.36 29.82
CA ILE A 95 -17.41 -30.83 31.19
C ILE A 95 -18.18 -29.49 31.17
N PRO A 96 -19.34 -29.38 31.84
CA PRO A 96 -20.18 -28.16 31.79
C PRO A 96 -19.49 -26.88 32.27
N ALA A 97 -18.67 -26.96 33.32
CA ALA A 97 -17.95 -25.81 33.86
C ALA A 97 -16.90 -25.25 32.87
N GLN A 98 -16.25 -26.11 32.09
CA GLN A 98 -15.28 -25.71 31.08
C GLN A 98 -15.96 -25.05 29.87
N LYS A 99 -17.16 -25.52 29.49
CA LYS A 99 -17.97 -24.87 28.45
C LYS A 99 -18.35 -23.43 28.80
N ILE A 100 -18.72 -23.18 30.05
CA ILE A 100 -19.05 -21.83 30.52
C ILE A 100 -17.82 -20.91 30.43
N PHE A 101 -16.64 -21.42 30.81
CA PHE A 101 -15.39 -20.68 30.71
C PHE A 101 -15.01 -20.36 29.25
N GLU A 102 -15.20 -21.30 28.34
CA GLU A 102 -14.97 -21.10 26.90
C GLU A 102 -15.97 -20.11 26.30
N ALA A 103 -17.25 -20.15 26.69
CA ALA A 103 -18.24 -19.17 26.26
C ALA A 103 -17.88 -17.74 26.70
N LEU A 104 -17.36 -17.57 27.92
CA LEU A 104 -16.88 -16.27 28.41
C LEU A 104 -15.67 -15.76 27.60
N LYS A 105 -14.77 -16.65 27.17
CA LYS A 105 -13.66 -16.28 26.26
C LYS A 105 -14.14 -15.83 24.89
N VAL A 106 -15.16 -16.47 24.32
CA VAL A 106 -15.76 -16.04 23.05
C VAL A 106 -16.34 -14.63 23.19
N LEU A 107 -17.01 -14.34 24.30
CA LEU A 107 -17.57 -13.01 24.56
C LEU A 107 -16.48 -11.93 24.63
N ASP A 108 -15.35 -12.22 25.26
CA ASP A 108 -14.19 -11.32 25.31
C ASP A 108 -13.60 -11.03 23.92
N GLU A 109 -13.43 -12.06 23.08
CA GLU A 109 -12.98 -11.88 21.70
C GLU A 109 -13.99 -11.08 20.85
N TYR A 110 -15.30 -11.28 21.06
CA TYR A 110 -16.34 -10.48 20.40
C TYR A 110 -16.29 -9.00 20.80
N ASN A 111 -15.98 -8.70 22.06
CA ASN A 111 -15.80 -7.31 22.52
C ASN A 111 -14.59 -6.64 21.84
N LYS A 112 -13.53 -7.40 21.52
CA LYS A 112 -12.37 -6.90 20.77
C LYS A 112 -12.73 -6.56 19.33
N VAL A 113 -13.66 -7.29 18.70
CA VAL A 113 -14.13 -6.94 17.35
C VAL A 113 -14.76 -5.54 17.32
N LYS A 114 -15.51 -5.17 18.36
CA LYS A 114 -16.19 -3.87 18.43
C LYS A 114 -15.21 -2.69 18.32
N SER A 115 -14.09 -2.74 19.05
CA SER A 115 -13.09 -1.66 19.00
C SER A 115 -12.37 -1.58 17.65
N VAL A 116 -12.17 -2.72 16.98
CA VAL A 116 -11.56 -2.76 15.65
C VAL A 116 -12.51 -2.23 14.58
N VAL A 117 -13.81 -2.49 14.69
CA VAL A 117 -14.85 -1.95 13.80
C VAL A 117 -14.98 -0.43 13.97
N GLU A 118 -14.85 0.09 15.19
CA GLU A 118 -14.83 1.55 15.44
C GLU A 118 -13.63 2.22 14.73
N LYS A 119 -12.42 1.63 14.82
CA LYS A 119 -11.23 2.12 14.08
C LYS A 119 -11.45 2.11 12.56
N LEU A 120 -12.04 1.04 12.03
CA LEU A 120 -12.37 0.93 10.60
C LEU A 120 -13.34 2.03 10.16
N THR A 121 -14.36 2.31 10.97
CA THR A 121 -15.37 3.35 10.69
C THR A 121 -14.74 4.74 10.63
N VAL A 122 -13.79 5.04 11.54
CA VAL A 122 -13.03 6.30 11.52
C VAL A 122 -12.22 6.44 10.23
N LEU A 123 -11.51 5.39 9.80
CA LEU A 123 -10.72 5.41 8.57
C LEU A 123 -11.58 5.57 7.30
N ILE A 124 -12.76 4.93 7.26
CA ILE A 124 -13.72 5.09 6.16
C ILE A 124 -14.26 6.53 6.11
N ASN A 125 -14.52 7.15 7.26
CA ASN A 125 -14.97 8.54 7.31
C ASN A 125 -13.87 9.52 6.85
N GLN A 126 -12.60 9.26 7.19
CA GLN A 126 -11.46 10.04 6.70
C GLN A 126 -11.31 9.93 5.17
N LEU A 127 -11.53 8.73 4.60
CA LEU A 127 -11.57 8.50 3.16
C LEU A 127 -12.69 9.27 2.44
N ASN A 128 -13.88 9.30 3.03
CA ASN A 128 -15.04 9.97 2.43
C ASN A 128 -14.92 11.50 2.48
N ASN A 129 -14.35 12.06 3.55
CA ASN A 129 -14.16 13.50 3.68
C ASN A 129 -13.03 14.04 2.78
N GLY A 130 -11.99 13.24 2.51
CA GLY A 130 -10.94 13.59 1.55
C GLY A 130 -11.39 13.61 0.08
N ARG A 131 -12.56 13.04 -0.24
CA ARG A 131 -13.13 12.98 -1.59
C ARG A 131 -14.04 14.16 -1.96
N GLN A 132 -14.39 15.04 -1.02
CA GLN A 132 -15.25 16.20 -1.26
C GLN A 132 -14.48 17.51 -1.51
N SER A 133 -13.14 17.46 -1.53
CA SER A 133 -12.27 18.63 -1.72
C SER A 133 -11.61 18.71 -3.11
N ASP A 134 -11.94 17.78 -4.01
CA ASP A 134 -11.50 17.76 -5.42
C ASP A 134 -12.68 18.01 -6.36
#